data_AF-A0A8J3R5I0-F1
#
_entry.id   AF-A0A8J3R5I0-F1
#
_cell.length_a   1.000
_cell.length_b   1.000
_cell.length_c   1.000
_cell.angle_alpha   90.00
_cell.angle_beta   90.00
_cell.angle_gamma   90.00
#
_symmetry.space_group_name_H-M   'P 1'
#
loop_
_entity.id
_entity.type
_entity.pdbx_description
1 polymer ?
#
loop_
_entity_poly.entity_id
_entity_poly.type
_entity_poly.pdbx_seq_one_letter_code
_entity_poly.pdbx_strand_id
1 'polypeptide(L)' 'MIEIVSPGSEAMDEMVKQHEYARAGIPRYWVVDRDANQTVTLHTIAPTGDYEVVTKLPLAWLLNTAPADHLS' A
#
# COMPACT_ATOMS: atom_id res chain seq x y z
N MET A 1 -1.70 7.91 -3.00
CA MET A 1 -0.37 8.18 -2.40
C MET A 1 0.51 6.96 -2.55
N ILE A 2 1.83 7.11 -2.59
CA ILE A 2 2.80 6.00 -2.61
C ILE A 2 3.78 6.22 -1.47
N GLU A 3 4.03 5.18 -0.68
CA GLU A 3 5.00 5.15 0.41
C GLU A 3 6.05 4.06 0.16
N ILE A 4 7.32 4.37 0.46
CA ILE A 4 8.44 3.42 0.37
C ILE A 4 8.95 3.19 1.78
N VAL A 5 8.81 1.97 2.28
CA VAL A 5 9.12 1.64 3.68
C VAL A 5 10.63 1.40 3.86
N SER A 6 11.20 1.79 4.99
CA SER A 6 12.61 1.57 5.33
C SER A 6 12.81 0.48 6.37
N PRO A 7 13.71 -0.49 6.15
CA PRO A 7 13.86 -1.64 7.03
C PRO A 7 14.11 -1.24 8.49
N GLY A 8 13.26 -1.73 9.38
CA GLY A 8 13.43 -1.65 10.83
C GLY A 8 12.71 -0.46 11.48
N SER A 9 11.67 -0.77 12.27
CA SER A 9 10.77 0.11 13.05
C SER A 9 9.44 0.49 12.39
N GLU A 10 8.89 -0.38 11.55
CA GLU A 10 7.82 -0.02 10.61
C GLU A 10 6.40 -0.12 11.20
N ALA A 11 6.09 -1.10 12.06
CA ALA A 11 4.68 -1.41 12.38
C ALA A 11 3.89 -0.30 13.09
N MET A 12 4.49 0.39 14.08
CA MET A 12 3.81 1.48 14.79
C MET A 12 3.72 2.75 13.95
N ASP A 13 4.77 3.05 13.18
CA ASP A 13 4.82 4.20 12.26
C ASP A 13 3.81 4.02 11.11
N GLU A 14 3.73 2.81 10.57
CA GLU A 14 2.77 2.42 9.54
C GLU A 14 1.32 2.60 10.03
N MET A 15 1.00 2.13 11.24
CA MET A 15 -0.35 2.30 11.80
C MET A 15 -0.72 3.78 12.01
N VAL A 16 0.22 4.62 12.45
CA VAL A 16 -0.01 6.06 12.63
C VAL A 16 -0.27 6.73 11.28
N LYS A 17 0.55 6.45 10.27
CA LYS A 17 0.40 7.00 8.92
C LYS A 17 -0.90 6.56 8.25
N GLN A 18 -1.29 5.30 8.40
CA GLN A 18 -2.56 4.79 7.89
C GLN A 18 -3.75 5.59 8.46
N HIS A 19 -3.76 5.84 9.77
CA HIS A 19 -4.82 6.67 10.37
C HIS A 19 -4.80 8.12 9.87
N GLU A 20 -3.62 8.72 9.69
CA GLU A 20 -3.50 10.09 9.18
C GLU A 20 -4.00 10.21 7.74
N TYR A 21 -3.64 9.27 6.86
CA TYR A 21 -4.06 9.25 5.46
C TYR A 21 -5.57 9.01 5.32
N ALA A 22 -6.12 8.15 6.16
CA ALA A 22 -7.56 7.92 6.23
C ALA A 22 -8.30 9.20 6.63
N ARG A 23 -7.84 9.88 7.69
CA ARG A 23 -8.39 11.17 8.13
C ARG A 23 -8.25 12.27 7.08
N ALA A 24 -7.21 12.22 6.25
CA ALA A 24 -7.02 13.12 5.11
C ALA A 24 -7.88 12.75 3.89
N GLY A 25 -8.64 11.65 3.94
CA GLY A 25 -9.55 11.22 2.88
C GLY A 25 -8.84 10.66 1.66
N ILE A 26 -7.63 10.10 1.81
CA ILE A 26 -6.89 9.51 0.69
C ILE A 26 -7.56 8.18 0.32
N PRO A 27 -8.19 8.04 -0.85
CA PRO A 27 -8.99 6.85 -1.15
C PRO A 27 -8.14 5.61 -1.45
N ARG A 28 -6.90 5.81 -1.93
CA ARG A 28 -5.95 4.75 -2.28
C ARG A 28 -4.53 5.12 -1.87
N TYR A 29 -3.85 4.21 -1.20
CA TYR A 29 -2.41 4.31 -0.96
C TYR A 29 -1.71 2.99 -1.27
N TRP A 30 -0.47 3.12 -1.71
CA TRP A 30 0.39 2.01 -2.09
C TRP A 30 1.59 1.99 -1.16
N VAL A 31 1.95 0.81 -0.67
CA VAL A 31 3.13 0.58 0.16
C VAL A 31 4.09 -0.31 -0.60
N VAL A 32 5.34 0.13 -0.74
CA VAL A 32 6.43 -0.66 -1.32
C VAL A 32 7.34 -1.13 -0.19
N ASP A 33 7.32 -2.43 0.06
CA ASP A 33 8.21 -3.11 0.99
C ASP A 33 9.60 -3.28 0.35
N ARG A 34 10.65 -3.09 1.15
CA ARG A 34 12.06 -3.28 0.73
C ARG A 34 12.64 -4.62 1.21
N ASP A 35 11.79 -5.57 1.59
CA ASP A 35 12.13 -6.97 1.82
C ASP A 35 12.68 -7.67 0.56
N ALA A 36 13.13 -8.92 0.72
CA ALA A 36 13.70 -9.71 -0.37
C ALA A 36 12.72 -9.94 -1.54
N ASN A 37 11.42 -9.82 -1.30
CA ASN A 37 10.38 -10.04 -2.30
C ASN A 37 9.93 -8.73 -2.98
N GLN A 38 10.40 -7.58 -2.49
CA GLN A 38 10.05 -6.24 -2.95
C GLN A 38 8.55 -6.13 -3.23
N THR A 39 7.74 -6.40 -2.21
CA THR A 39 6.29 -6.47 -2.39
C THR A 39 5.66 -5.08 -2.46
N VAL A 40 4.56 -4.99 -3.21
CA VAL A 40 3.73 -3.80 -3.32
C VAL A 40 2.34 -4.16 -2.84
N THR A 41 1.84 -3.40 -1.86
CA THR A 41 0.49 -3.56 -1.31
C THR A 41 -0.35 -2.35 -1.66
N LEU A 42 -1.50 -2.58 -2.29
CA LEU A 42 -2.51 -1.55 -2.51
C LEU A 42 -3.55 -1.63 -1.41
N HIS A 43 -3.89 -0.46 -0.86
CA HIS A 43 -4.94 -0.33 0.12
C HIS A 43 -6.00 0.68 -0.32
N THR A 44 -7.25 0.43 0.09
CA THR A 44 -8.41 1.32 -0.12
C THR A 44 -9.09 1.64 1.19
N ILE A 45 -9.58 2.87 1.33
CA ILE A 45 -10.33 3.27 2.53
C ILE A 45 -11.72 2.59 2.50
N ALA A 46 -12.05 1.89 3.57
CA ALA A 46 -13.37 1.32 3.80
C ALA A 46 -14.34 2.39 4.32
N PRO A 47 -15.66 2.17 4.24
CA PRO A 47 -16.65 3.07 4.82
C PRO A 47 -16.48 3.28 6.34
N THR A 48 -15.80 2.37 7.04
CA THR A 48 -15.49 2.49 8.47
C THR A 48 -14.41 3.56 8.74
N GLY A 49 -13.68 3.99 7.72
CA GLY A 49 -12.52 4.87 7.83
C GLY A 49 -11.20 4.12 7.97
N ASP A 50 -11.21 2.80 8.07
CA ASP A 50 -10.00 1.99 8.10
C ASP A 50 -9.55 1.62 6.68
N TYR A 51 -8.28 1.28 6.54
CA TYR A 51 -7.76 0.81 5.26
C TYR A 51 -7.79 -0.71 5.15
N GLU A 52 -8.22 -1.19 3.98
CA GLU A 52 -8.24 -2.61 3.63
C GLU A 52 -7.24 -2.90 2.52
N VAL A 53 -6.58 -4.06 2.57
CA VAL A 53 -5.69 -4.53 1.50
C VAL A 53 -6.53 -5.03 0.33
N VAL A 54 -6.35 -4.41 -0.83
CA VAL A 54 -6.96 -4.85 -2.09
C VAL A 54 -6.13 -5.95 -2.74
N THR A 55 -4.82 -5.74 -2.82
CA THR A 55 -3.90 -6.71 -3.42
C THR A 55 -2.48 -6.54 -2.88
N LYS A 56 -1.71 -7.63 -2.92
CA LYS A 56 -0.29 -7.66 -2.60
C LYS A 56 0.45 -8.46 -3.69
N LEU A 57 1.38 -7.80 -4.37
CA LEU A 57 2.02 -8.33 -5.58
C LEU A 57 3.54 -8.06 -5.54
N PRO A 58 4.38 -8.87 -6.21
CA PRO A 58 5.78 -8.51 -6.41
C PRO A 58 5.91 -7.24 -7.26
N LEU A 59 6.78 -6.30 -6.87
CA LEU A 59 7.05 -5.08 -7.65
C LEU A 59 7.49 -5.43 -9.08
N ALA A 60 8.32 -6.46 -9.24
CA ALA A 60 8.77 -6.92 -10.54
C ALA A 60 7.61 -7.37 -11.44
N TRP A 61 6.54 -7.94 -10.88
CA TRP A 61 5.38 -8.32 -11.66
C TRP A 61 4.63 -7.07 -12.13
N LEU A 62 4.31 -6.15 -11.21
CA LEU A 62 3.62 -4.88 -11.50
C LEU A 62 4.30 -4.05 -12.60
N LEU A 63 5.63 -4.01 -12.62
CA LEU A 63 6.41 -3.26 -13.62
C LEU A 63 6.38 -3.87 -15.02
N ASN A 64 6.00 -5.14 -15.14
CA ASN A 64 6.05 -5.91 -16.40
C ASN A 64 4.66 -6.21 -17.00
N THR A 65 3.60 -5.70 -16.38
CA THR A 65 2.20 -5.91 -16.80
C THR A 65 1.52 -4.60 -17.14
N ALA A 66 0.48 -4.64 -18.00
CA ALA A 66 -0.22 -3.43 -18.37
C ALA A 66 -1.07 -2.94 -17.19
N PRO A 67 -1.21 -1.61 -16.95
CA PRO A 67 -2.00 -1.09 -15.84
C PRO A 67 -3.47 -1.57 -15.80
N ALA A 68 -4.02 -1.96 -16.95
CA ALA A 68 -5.36 -2.51 -17.07
C ALA A 68 -5.51 -3.91 -16.44
N ASP A 69 -4.41 -4.66 -16.30
CA ASP A 69 -4.40 -6.04 -15.77
C ASP A 69 -4.51 -6.09 -14.23
N HIS A 70 -4.67 -4.94 -13.57
CA HIS A 70 -4.60 -4.79 -12.11
C HIS A 70 -5.87 -4.20 -11.48
N LEU A 71 -6.86 -3.83 -12.29
CA LEU A 71 -8.04 -3.06 -11.85
C LEU A 71 -9.35 -3.85 -11.86
N SER A 72 -9.29 -5.19 -12.00
CA SER A 72 -10.46 -6.09 -12.01
C SER A 72 -10.86 -6.57 -10.62
#